data_AF-A0AA88L3N8-F1
#
_entry.id   AF-A0AA88L3N8-F1
#
_cell.length_a   1.000
_cell.length_b   1.000
_cell.length_c   1.000
_cell.angle_alpha   90.00
_cell.angle_beta   90.00
_cell.angle_gamma   90.00
#
_symmetry.space_group_name_H-M   'P 1'
#
loop_
_entity.id
_entity.type
_entity.pdbx_description
1 polymer ?
#
loop_
_entity_poly.entity_id
_entity_poly.type
_entity_poly.pdbx_seq_one_letter_code
_entity_poly.pdbx_strand_id
1 'polypeptide(L)'
;MFRNKLNEEVLSLTQKSHTSVVTADTCAEAMTSILTNAANQAIPRTSPRKTIPKHTPKAWWTKDCQIMWRIKNATRRAYLRKPSPDTYLSKLQAEANLKRTITNAKYNYWNNFANNLSRETSEPRIHRLISKICGKKTSSNPLMYELIHENSHYDNDTDKAKLFASLFSKKLTSKNQNITTQIMTNPIYQPRPGSEYINHPFSIHELNNAIQHIKANATSSYDNIHPIWIKNLSPLYKQELLNCYNHAWATSTFPNIWKCSSLIPILKKNKPKHDPQSYRPIMITPVLGKLMEKMIYHRLLWFVEKNNLIPHTQTGFRKHHSSTDAFIVLTNAINESLSKNNVLTAAFLDFEGAYDNVDHQILLVKLTNLGLPPKLVSFIKSFIENRSFIVCVGSASSPKTSITKGLPQGAVLSCLLFSLFLWDMNLPHTNLQYADDLVLWATGNTFEITDCCHIQVYDDFF
;
A
#
# COMPACT_ATOMS: atom_id res chain seq x y z
N MET A 1 23.54 13.59 -15.69
CA MET A 1 24.40 12.49 -15.20
C MET A 1 23.68 11.14 -15.19
N PHE A 2 22.66 10.93 -14.33
CA PHE A 2 21.95 9.62 -14.24
C PHE A 2 21.42 9.09 -15.58
N ARG A 3 20.68 9.89 -16.36
CA ARG A 3 20.16 9.48 -17.68
C ARG A 3 21.25 9.13 -18.69
N ASN A 4 22.41 9.79 -18.63
CA ASN A 4 23.53 9.52 -19.54
C ASN A 4 24.17 8.18 -19.19
N LYS A 5 24.43 7.94 -17.90
CA LYS A 5 24.90 6.62 -17.41
C LYS A 5 23.93 5.51 -17.73
N LEU A 6 22.63 5.77 -17.60
CA LEU A 6 21.62 4.80 -17.99
C LEU A 6 21.69 4.46 -19.49
N ASN A 7 21.88 5.45 -20.36
CA ASN A 7 22.04 5.21 -21.80
C ASN A 7 23.33 4.46 -22.13
N GLU A 8 24.45 4.80 -21.48
CA GLU A 8 25.74 4.09 -21.64
C GLU A 8 25.59 2.60 -21.29
N GLU A 9 24.97 2.29 -20.15
CA GLU A 9 24.73 0.91 -19.71
C GLU A 9 23.84 0.14 -20.69
N VAL A 10 22.75 0.75 -21.17
CA VAL A 10 21.87 0.13 -22.18
C VAL A 10 22.64 -0.20 -23.46
N LEU A 11 23.37 0.77 -24.02
CA LEU A 11 24.13 0.60 -25.25
C LEU A 11 25.20 -0.51 -25.12
N SER A 12 25.87 -0.57 -23.97
CA SER A 12 26.89 -1.58 -23.68
C SER A 12 26.36 -3.01 -23.69
N LEU A 13 25.09 -3.22 -23.33
CA LEU A 13 24.45 -4.53 -23.29
C LEU A 13 23.87 -4.93 -24.64
N THR A 14 23.29 -3.98 -25.39
CA THR A 14 22.84 -4.23 -26.77
C THR A 14 23.97 -4.66 -27.71
N GLN A 15 25.20 -4.24 -27.44
CA GLN A 15 26.39 -4.66 -28.20
C GLN A 15 26.90 -6.06 -27.82
N LYS A 16 26.55 -6.56 -26.63
CA LYS A 16 27.00 -7.88 -26.12
C LYS A 16 26.01 -9.01 -26.39
N SER A 17 24.75 -8.71 -26.70
CA SER A 17 23.64 -9.67 -26.74
C SER A 17 23.48 -10.43 -28.06
N HIS A 18 24.55 -10.99 -28.64
CA HIS A 18 24.47 -11.76 -29.89
C HIS A 18 24.44 -13.29 -29.75
N THR A 19 24.44 -13.87 -28.54
CA THR A 19 24.63 -15.34 -28.40
C THR A 19 23.79 -16.07 -27.34
N SER A 20 22.93 -15.41 -26.56
CA SER A 20 22.10 -16.07 -25.53
C SER A 20 20.60 -16.00 -25.81
N VAL A 21 19.87 -17.09 -25.54
CA VAL A 21 18.39 -17.10 -25.57
C VAL A 21 17.85 -16.05 -24.59
N VAL A 22 17.15 -15.05 -25.12
CA VAL A 22 16.51 -14.00 -24.32
C VAL A 22 15.17 -14.54 -23.83
N THR A 23 15.04 -14.68 -22.51
CA THR A 23 13.78 -15.03 -21.85
C THR A 23 13.22 -13.79 -21.13
N ALA A 24 11.96 -13.86 -20.70
CA ALA A 24 11.35 -12.80 -19.90
C ALA A 24 12.15 -12.53 -18.60
N ASP A 25 12.67 -13.59 -17.97
CA ASP A 25 13.48 -13.49 -16.76
C ASP A 25 14.84 -12.83 -17.02
N THR A 26 15.61 -13.30 -18.01
CA THR A 26 16.94 -12.73 -18.29
C THR A 26 16.85 -11.28 -18.72
N CYS A 27 15.81 -10.91 -19.47
CA CYS A 27 15.53 -9.53 -19.81
C CYS A 27 15.22 -8.67 -18.58
N ALA A 28 14.35 -9.14 -17.68
CA ALA A 28 13.99 -8.42 -16.46
C ALA A 28 15.19 -8.22 -15.53
N GLU A 29 16.04 -9.24 -15.39
CA GLU A 29 17.30 -9.18 -14.66
C GLU A 29 18.25 -8.15 -15.26
N ALA A 30 18.42 -8.16 -16.58
CA ALA A 30 19.24 -7.18 -17.29
C ALA A 30 18.74 -5.74 -17.07
N MET A 31 17.43 -5.49 -17.21
CA MET A 31 16.83 -4.17 -17.00
C MET A 31 17.00 -3.69 -15.55
N THR A 32 16.84 -4.59 -14.58
CA THR A 32 17.04 -4.30 -13.15
C THR A 32 18.51 -3.97 -12.86
N SER A 33 19.44 -4.73 -13.44
CA SER A 33 20.89 -4.54 -13.28
C SER A 33 21.36 -3.21 -13.89
N ILE A 34 20.97 -2.91 -15.14
CA ILE A 34 21.26 -1.63 -15.82
C ILE A 34 20.88 -0.44 -14.95
N LEU A 35 19.64 -0.46 -14.45
CA LEU A 35 19.11 0.65 -13.67
C LEU A 35 19.87 0.84 -12.35
N THR A 36 20.18 -0.27 -11.68
CA THR A 36 20.92 -0.30 -10.42
C THR A 36 22.36 0.16 -10.61
N ASN A 37 23.05 -0.28 -11.66
CA ASN A 37 24.41 0.12 -11.99
C ASN A 37 24.50 1.61 -12.32
N ALA A 38 23.61 2.09 -13.20
CA ALA A 38 23.54 3.51 -13.55
C ALA A 38 23.26 4.39 -12.32
N ALA A 39 22.38 3.93 -11.42
CA ALA A 39 22.10 4.64 -10.17
C ALA A 39 23.31 4.67 -9.24
N ASN A 40 23.99 3.53 -9.03
CA ASN A 40 25.18 3.45 -8.18
C ASN A 40 26.33 4.32 -8.68
N GLN A 41 26.49 4.48 -10.00
CA GLN A 41 27.52 5.34 -10.59
C GLN A 41 27.16 6.83 -10.56
N ALA A 42 25.88 7.17 -10.70
CA ALA A 42 25.46 8.56 -10.90
C ALA A 42 24.89 9.24 -9.65
N ILE A 43 24.47 8.49 -8.63
CA ILE A 43 23.80 9.03 -7.44
C ILE A 43 24.76 8.93 -6.26
N PRO A 44 25.28 10.06 -5.74
CA PRO A 44 26.17 10.06 -4.60
C PRO A 44 25.49 9.46 -3.36
N ARG A 45 26.16 8.51 -2.72
CA ARG A 45 25.70 7.97 -1.43
C ARG A 45 26.02 8.98 -0.34
N THR A 46 25.00 9.53 0.30
CA THR A 46 25.23 10.27 1.54
C THR A 46 25.56 9.28 2.64
N SER A 47 26.69 9.46 3.33
CA SER A 47 26.90 8.79 4.61
C SER A 47 25.70 9.09 5.52
N PRO A 48 25.30 8.18 6.42
CA PRO A 48 24.44 8.57 7.53
C PRO A 48 25.23 9.59 8.34
N ARG A 49 25.15 10.88 7.98
CA ARG A 49 25.58 11.95 8.87
C ARG A 49 24.90 11.62 10.18
N LYS A 50 25.68 11.48 11.27
CA LYS A 50 25.16 11.57 12.63
C LYS A 50 24.13 12.68 12.54
N THR A 51 22.86 12.32 12.61
CA THR A 51 21.77 13.27 12.60
C THR A 51 21.92 13.96 13.93
N ILE A 52 22.82 14.95 14.00
CA ILE A 52 22.70 16.04 14.94
C ILE A 52 21.26 16.45 14.68
N PRO A 53 20.34 16.26 15.65
CA PRO A 53 18.97 16.62 15.43
C PRO A 53 19.05 18.09 15.06
N LYS A 54 18.80 18.41 13.79
CA LYS A 54 18.44 19.77 13.44
C LYS A 54 17.14 19.92 14.22
N HIS A 55 17.23 20.51 15.41
CA HIS A 55 16.09 21.07 16.08
C HIS A 55 15.53 22.03 15.05
N THR A 56 14.60 21.54 14.23
CA THR A 56 13.77 22.38 13.40
C THR A 56 13.08 23.26 14.41
N PRO A 57 13.38 24.56 14.42
CA PRO A 57 12.74 25.46 15.36
C PRO A 57 11.24 25.25 15.19
N LYS A 58 10.51 25.19 16.31
CA LYS A 58 9.05 25.10 16.25
C LYS A 58 8.56 26.19 15.30
N ALA A 59 7.58 25.91 14.44
CA ALA A 59 7.23 26.82 13.34
C ALA A 59 6.83 28.25 13.79
N TRP A 60 6.42 28.40 15.05
CA TRP A 60 6.10 29.69 15.69
C TRP A 60 7.33 30.38 16.33
N TRP A 61 8.51 29.78 16.32
CA TRP A 61 9.72 30.32 16.96
C TRP A 61 10.35 31.40 16.09
N THR A 62 10.20 32.65 16.51
CA THR A 62 10.71 33.82 15.79
C THR A 62 12.14 34.20 16.18
N LYS A 63 12.76 35.12 15.42
CA LYS A 63 14.05 35.72 15.79
C LYS A 63 13.99 36.39 17.17
N ASP A 64 12.86 37.02 17.52
CA ASP A 64 12.65 37.65 18.82
C ASP A 64 12.62 36.63 19.96
N CYS A 65 11.99 35.46 19.73
CA CYS A 65 12.05 34.34 20.68
C CYS A 65 13.50 33.91 20.91
N GLN A 66 14.30 33.84 19.84
CA GLN A 66 15.71 33.48 19.92
C GLN A 66 16.54 34.51 20.70
N ILE A 67 16.29 35.80 20.48
CA ILE A 67 16.96 36.90 21.19
C ILE A 67 16.60 36.86 22.67
N MET A 68 15.32 36.80 23.02
CA MET A 68 14.87 36.76 24.41
C MET A 68 15.35 35.50 25.14
N TRP A 69 15.45 34.36 24.45
CA TRP A 69 16.01 33.13 25.01
C TRP A 69 17.49 33.27 25.34
N ARG A 70 18.27 33.95 24.48
CA ARG A 70 19.68 34.26 24.74
C ARG A 70 19.83 35.22 25.92
N ILE A 71 19.02 36.27 25.99
CA ILE A 71 19.00 37.24 27.10
C ILE A 71 18.70 36.51 28.42
N LYS A 72 17.63 35.71 28.48
CA LYS A 72 17.27 34.90 29.66
C LYS A 72 18.40 33.98 30.12
N ASN A 73 19.11 33.34 29.19
CA ASN A 73 20.24 32.48 29.55
C ASN A 73 21.47 33.26 29.98
N ALA A 74 21.72 34.45 29.41
CA ALA A 74 22.78 35.35 29.84
C ALA A 74 22.53 35.87 31.27
N THR A 75 21.33 36.37 31.55
CA THR A 75 20.95 36.86 32.89
C THR A 75 20.93 35.73 33.93
N ARG A 76 20.48 34.52 33.55
CA ARG A 76 20.59 33.34 34.43
C ARG A 76 22.05 33.02 34.77
N ARG A 77 22.97 33.06 33.80
CA ARG A 77 24.39 32.83 34.04
C ARG A 77 25.01 33.92 34.90
N ALA A 78 24.62 35.18 34.70
CA ALA A 78 25.08 36.30 35.53
C ALA A 78 24.64 36.12 37.00
N TYR A 79 23.38 35.76 37.24
CA TYR A 79 22.88 35.43 38.58
C TYR A 79 23.63 34.27 39.23
N LEU A 80 23.89 33.18 38.49
CA LEU A 80 24.64 32.03 39.01
C LEU A 80 26.10 32.36 39.36
N ARG A 81 26.70 33.35 38.69
CA ARG A 81 28.07 33.82 38.98
C ARG A 81 28.12 34.77 40.18
N LYS A 82 27.15 35.68 40.28
CA LYS A 82 27.06 36.66 41.37
C LYS A 82 25.60 36.81 41.82
N PRO A 83 25.15 35.98 42.78
CA PRO A 83 23.81 36.11 43.35
C PRO A 83 23.66 37.45 44.08
N SER A 84 22.73 38.28 43.62
CA SER A 84 22.40 39.58 44.22
C SER A 84 20.94 39.93 43.91
N PRO A 85 20.30 40.84 44.67
CA PRO A 85 18.94 41.29 44.37
C PRO A 85 18.78 41.80 42.93
N ASP A 86 19.73 42.58 42.42
CA ASP A 86 19.68 43.14 41.06
C ASP A 86 19.80 42.08 39.96
N THR A 87 20.72 41.11 40.16
CA THR A 87 20.88 40.00 39.21
C THR A 87 19.70 39.03 39.24
N TYR A 88 19.03 38.91 40.38
CA TYR A 88 17.78 38.14 40.53
C TYR A 88 16.61 38.81 39.80
N LEU A 89 16.40 40.11 40.00
CA LEU A 89 15.36 40.89 39.31
C LEU A 89 15.55 40.87 37.79
N SER A 90 16.79 41.06 37.32
CA SER A 90 17.14 40.98 35.89
C SER A 90 16.84 39.61 35.28
N LYS A 91 17.06 38.53 36.04
CA LYS A 91 16.69 37.16 35.63
C LYS A 91 15.17 37.03 35.50
N LEU A 92 14.40 37.47 36.50
CA LEU A 92 12.93 37.37 36.49
C LEU A 92 12.31 38.16 35.34
N GLN A 93 12.79 39.39 35.09
CA GLN A 93 12.35 40.21 33.97
C GLN A 93 12.61 39.54 32.62
N ALA A 94 13.80 38.95 32.43
CA ALA A 94 14.13 38.23 31.21
C ALA A 94 13.27 36.95 31.02
N GLU A 95 12.91 36.27 32.12
CA GLU A 95 11.99 35.12 32.10
C GLU A 95 10.56 35.54 31.74
N ALA A 96 10.05 36.62 32.31
CA ALA A 96 8.74 37.18 31.99
C ALA A 96 8.65 37.65 30.53
N ASN A 97 9.67 38.36 30.05
CA ASN A 97 9.76 38.85 28.68
C ASN A 97 9.79 37.69 27.68
N LEU A 98 10.62 36.67 27.93
CA LEU A 98 10.64 35.47 27.08
C LEU A 98 9.27 34.77 27.04
N LYS A 99 8.60 34.63 28.19
CA LYS A 99 7.27 34.03 28.27
C LYS A 99 6.26 34.82 27.42
N ARG A 100 6.25 36.15 27.53
CA ARG A 100 5.38 37.03 26.74
C ARG A 100 5.66 36.92 25.24
N THR A 101 6.93 36.99 24.83
CA THR A 101 7.33 36.86 23.42
C THR A 101 6.93 35.51 22.84
N ILE A 102 7.10 34.42 23.59
CA ILE A 102 6.66 33.08 23.16
C ILE A 102 5.15 33.01 22.99
N THR A 103 4.38 33.57 23.93
CA THR A 103 2.91 33.58 23.85
C THR A 103 2.43 34.36 22.63
N ASN A 104 2.99 35.56 22.40
CA ASN A 104 2.64 36.39 21.24
C ASN A 104 3.05 35.71 19.92
N ALA A 105 4.22 35.10 19.86
CA ALA A 105 4.68 34.39 18.67
C ALA A 105 3.78 33.19 18.33
N LYS A 106 3.33 32.43 19.34
CA LYS A 106 2.33 31.37 19.16
C LYS A 106 0.99 31.91 18.67
N TYR A 107 0.50 32.99 19.28
CA TYR A 107 -0.76 33.62 18.90
C TYR A 107 -0.72 34.14 17.46
N ASN A 108 0.30 34.91 17.09
CA ASN A 108 0.46 35.47 15.75
C ASN A 108 0.61 34.38 14.69
N TYR A 109 1.42 33.35 14.97
CA TYR A 109 1.54 32.19 14.09
C TYR A 109 0.18 31.52 13.85
N TRP A 110 -0.62 31.37 14.92
CA TRP A 110 -1.94 30.76 14.82
C TRP A 110 -2.94 31.63 14.09
N ASN A 111 -2.99 32.92 14.37
CA ASN A 111 -3.89 33.86 13.74
C ASN A 111 -3.61 33.98 12.23
N ASN A 112 -2.34 34.13 11.87
CA ASN A 112 -1.91 34.12 10.46
C ASN A 112 -2.24 32.79 9.80
N PHE A 113 -2.10 31.67 10.51
CA PHE A 113 -2.43 30.37 9.95
C PHE A 113 -3.94 30.21 9.71
N ALA A 114 -4.78 30.52 10.69
CA ALA A 114 -6.23 30.41 10.61
C ALA A 114 -6.81 31.30 9.50
N ASN A 115 -6.31 32.53 9.36
CA ASN A 115 -6.72 33.44 8.31
C ASN A 115 -6.30 33.00 6.90
N ASN A 116 -5.33 32.07 6.79
CA ASN A 116 -4.87 31.51 5.51
C ASN A 116 -5.54 30.16 5.17
N LEU A 117 -6.52 29.70 5.96
CA LEU A 117 -7.33 28.53 5.61
C LEU A 117 -8.44 28.96 4.64
N SER A 118 -8.34 28.53 3.38
CA SER A 118 -9.40 28.66 2.38
C SER A 118 -10.04 27.31 2.06
N ARG A 119 -11.17 27.32 1.32
CA ARG A 119 -11.82 26.11 0.77
C ARG A 119 -10.88 25.27 -0.10
N GLU A 120 -9.83 25.89 -0.65
CA GLU A 120 -8.81 25.22 -1.48
C GLU A 120 -7.70 24.55 -0.67
N THR A 121 -7.72 24.69 0.66
CA THR A 121 -6.72 24.07 1.52
C THR A 121 -6.89 22.55 1.48
N SER A 122 -5.86 21.84 1.02
CA SER A 122 -5.93 20.38 0.93
C SER A 122 -6.21 19.71 2.28
N GLU A 123 -7.15 18.76 2.29
CA GLU A 123 -7.55 17.97 3.46
C GLU A 123 -6.34 17.36 4.24
N PRO A 124 -5.29 16.82 3.59
CA PRO A 124 -4.12 16.29 4.30
C PRO A 124 -3.32 17.34 5.08
N ARG A 125 -3.41 18.63 4.70
CA ARG A 125 -2.78 19.75 5.43
C ARG A 125 -3.58 20.06 6.70
N ILE A 126 -4.90 19.98 6.63
CA ILE A 126 -5.83 20.18 7.76
C ILE A 126 -5.66 19.04 8.78
N HIS A 127 -5.66 17.78 8.36
CA HIS A 127 -5.48 16.64 9.28
C HIS A 127 -4.11 16.62 9.98
N ARG A 128 -3.04 16.99 9.26
CA ARG A 128 -1.70 17.15 9.86
C ARG A 128 -1.68 18.25 10.92
N LEU A 129 -2.45 19.31 10.72
CA LEU A 129 -2.59 20.39 11.68
C LEU A 129 -3.34 19.92 12.93
N ILE A 130 -4.53 19.33 12.78
CA ILE A 130 -5.32 18.79 13.89
C ILE A 130 -4.48 17.83 14.72
N SER A 131 -3.72 16.95 14.06
CA SER A 131 -2.82 16.02 14.74
C SER A 131 -1.74 16.72 15.57
N LYS A 132 -1.18 17.84 15.08
CA LYS A 132 -0.23 18.66 15.83
C LYS A 132 -0.89 19.40 17.01
N ILE A 133 -2.13 19.89 16.84
CA ILE A 133 -2.92 20.55 17.91
C ILE A 133 -3.19 19.57 19.05
N CYS A 134 -3.65 18.36 18.71
CA CYS A 134 -3.88 17.28 19.66
C CYS A 134 -2.60 16.76 20.33
N GLY A 135 -1.43 17.35 20.04
CA GLY A 135 -0.17 16.93 20.61
C GLY A 135 0.23 15.50 20.23
N LYS A 136 -0.32 14.95 19.13
CA LYS A 136 0.05 13.61 18.66
C LYS A 136 1.52 13.65 18.26
N LYS A 137 2.38 13.14 19.14
CA LYS A 137 3.79 12.90 18.83
C LYS A 137 3.83 11.95 17.63
N THR A 138 4.72 12.20 16.67
CA THR A 138 5.10 11.16 15.70
C THR A 138 5.49 9.94 16.50
N SER A 139 4.71 8.86 16.40
CA SER A 139 5.00 7.62 17.11
C SER A 139 6.44 7.23 16.80
N SER A 140 7.25 7.01 17.84
CA SER A 140 8.52 6.29 17.72
C SER A 140 8.30 5.05 16.85
N ASN A 141 9.24 4.71 15.97
CA ASN A 141 9.15 3.50 15.14
C ASN A 141 8.74 2.31 16.03
N PRO A 142 7.56 1.69 15.83
CA PRO A 142 7.06 0.66 16.74
C PRO A 142 7.95 -0.60 16.77
N LEU A 143 8.77 -0.81 15.73
CA LEU A 143 9.77 -1.89 15.69
C LEU A 143 11.00 -1.63 16.58
N MET A 144 11.13 -0.44 17.16
CA MET A 144 12.16 -0.11 18.15
C MET A 144 11.88 -0.73 19.52
N TYR A 145 10.69 -1.28 19.73
CA TYR A 145 10.33 -1.99 20.97
C TYR A 145 10.68 -3.47 20.83
N GLU A 146 11.01 -4.09 21.95
CA GLU A 146 11.16 -5.53 22.06
C GLU A 146 9.85 -6.25 21.67
N LEU A 147 9.96 -7.36 20.95
CA LEU A 147 8.82 -8.25 20.67
C LEU A 147 8.85 -9.44 21.62
N ILE A 148 7.68 -9.84 22.10
CA ILE A 148 7.49 -10.97 23.01
C ILE A 148 6.59 -11.98 22.30
N HIS A 149 7.10 -13.20 22.12
CA HIS A 149 6.35 -14.30 21.52
C HIS A 149 6.72 -15.62 22.21
N GLU A 150 5.72 -16.39 22.67
CA GLU A 150 5.94 -17.69 23.33
C GLU A 150 7.00 -17.63 24.46
N ASN A 151 6.91 -16.61 25.33
CA ASN A 151 7.87 -16.32 26.42
C ASN A 151 9.32 -16.00 25.99
N SER A 152 9.56 -15.88 24.68
CA SER A 152 10.85 -15.47 24.12
C SER A 152 10.85 -13.98 23.78
N HIS A 153 12.02 -13.37 23.98
CA HIS A 153 12.24 -11.93 23.87
C HIS A 153 13.13 -11.62 22.66
N TYR A 154 12.65 -10.74 21.78
CA TYR A 154 13.32 -10.39 20.52
C TYR A 154 13.55 -8.88 20.43
N ASP A 155 14.80 -8.44 20.62
CA ASP A 155 15.14 -7.02 20.61
C ASP A 155 15.95 -6.57 19.38
N ASN A 156 16.80 -7.44 18.84
CA ASN A 156 17.57 -7.11 17.65
C ASN A 156 16.74 -7.22 16.35
N ASP A 157 17.07 -6.37 15.37
CA ASP A 157 16.33 -6.28 14.10
C ASP A 157 16.34 -7.60 13.31
N THR A 158 17.46 -8.34 13.35
CA THR A 158 17.63 -9.59 12.60
C THR A 158 16.68 -10.68 13.08
N ASP A 159 16.56 -10.86 14.40
CA ASP A 159 15.73 -11.89 15.00
C ASP A 159 14.26 -11.49 14.95
N LYS A 160 13.94 -10.18 15.07
CA LYS A 160 12.60 -9.66 14.76
C LYS A 160 12.20 -9.97 13.31
N ALA A 161 13.09 -9.75 12.34
CA ALA A 161 12.81 -10.04 10.93
C ALA A 161 12.57 -11.55 10.69
N LYS A 162 13.38 -12.43 11.30
CA LYS A 162 13.19 -13.88 11.24
C LYS A 162 11.88 -14.33 11.92
N LEU A 163 11.56 -13.78 13.09
CA LEU A 163 10.31 -14.06 13.81
C LEU A 163 9.11 -13.72 12.92
N PHE A 164 9.03 -12.50 12.40
CA PHE A 164 7.96 -12.10 11.50
C PHE A 164 7.90 -12.97 10.24
N ALA A 165 9.04 -13.34 9.67
CA ALA A 165 9.07 -14.23 8.51
C ALA A 165 8.43 -15.57 8.83
N SER A 166 8.74 -16.15 9.99
CA SER A 166 8.15 -17.42 10.45
C SER A 166 6.65 -17.32 10.74
N LEU A 167 6.19 -16.20 11.32
CA LEU A 167 4.78 -16.01 11.66
C LEU A 167 3.92 -15.79 10.42
N PHE A 168 4.37 -14.91 9.51
CA PHE A 168 3.62 -14.61 8.30
C PHE A 168 3.69 -15.75 7.28
N SER A 169 4.80 -16.52 7.23
CA SER A 169 4.87 -17.69 6.36
C SER A 169 3.86 -18.76 6.76
N LYS A 170 3.70 -19.04 8.07
CA LYS A 170 2.67 -19.97 8.57
C LYS A 170 1.26 -19.58 8.11
N LYS A 171 0.96 -18.28 7.99
CA LYS A 171 -0.34 -17.79 7.51
C LYS A 171 -0.49 -17.89 5.98
N LEU A 172 0.60 -17.65 5.26
CA LEU A 172 0.65 -17.56 3.79
C LEU A 172 1.02 -18.88 3.10
N THR A 173 1.21 -19.94 3.88
CA THR A 173 1.43 -21.31 3.39
C THR A 173 0.21 -22.16 3.70
N SER A 174 -0.28 -22.88 2.70
CA SER A 174 -1.32 -23.88 2.92
C SER A 174 -0.66 -25.16 3.43
N LYS A 175 -1.22 -25.76 4.48
CA LYS A 175 -1.14 -27.23 4.59
C LYS A 175 -1.97 -27.74 3.41
N ASN A 176 -1.41 -28.57 2.54
CA ASN A 176 -2.11 -29.19 1.41
C ASN A 176 -3.43 -29.82 1.92
N GLN A 177 -4.51 -29.05 1.89
CA GLN A 177 -5.83 -29.58 2.04
C GLN A 177 -6.22 -29.97 0.63
N ASN A 178 -6.44 -31.26 0.46
CA ASN A 178 -7.06 -31.84 -0.71
C ASN A 178 -8.51 -31.30 -0.78
N ILE A 179 -8.69 -30.00 -1.06
CA ILE A 179 -9.99 -29.41 -1.33
C ILE A 179 -10.34 -29.83 -2.75
N THR A 180 -10.82 -31.06 -2.79
CA THR A 180 -11.91 -31.56 -3.59
C THR A 180 -11.94 -31.07 -5.03
N THR A 181 -11.35 -31.91 -5.87
CA THR A 181 -11.46 -32.07 -7.32
C THR A 181 -12.87 -32.01 -7.92
N GLN A 182 -13.92 -31.71 -7.14
CA GLN A 182 -15.32 -31.75 -7.55
C GLN A 182 -15.80 -30.47 -8.25
N ILE A 183 -15.10 -29.32 -8.12
CA ILE A 183 -15.47 -28.06 -8.82
C ILE A 183 -14.76 -27.93 -10.18
N MET A 184 -13.81 -28.81 -10.49
CA MET A 184 -13.07 -28.78 -11.77
C MET A 184 -13.90 -29.42 -12.91
N THR A 185 -15.07 -28.89 -13.21
CA THR A 185 -15.57 -28.99 -14.59
C THR A 185 -14.56 -28.26 -15.48
N ASN A 186 -14.10 -28.88 -16.57
CA ASN A 186 -13.21 -28.21 -17.53
C ASN A 186 -13.81 -26.85 -17.91
N PRO A 187 -13.18 -25.71 -17.54
CA PRO A 187 -13.77 -24.41 -17.78
C PRO A 187 -13.92 -24.19 -19.29
N ILE A 188 -15.13 -23.89 -19.74
CA ILE A 188 -15.39 -23.62 -21.15
C ILE A 188 -15.10 -22.15 -21.39
N TYR A 189 -13.97 -21.86 -22.03
CA TYR A 189 -13.66 -20.49 -22.46
C TYR A 189 -14.67 -20.03 -23.51
N GLN A 190 -15.45 -18.99 -23.18
CA GLN A 190 -16.31 -18.28 -24.11
C GLN A 190 -15.81 -16.83 -24.25
N PRO A 191 -15.24 -16.45 -25.42
CA PRO A 191 -14.70 -15.11 -25.60
C PRO A 191 -15.79 -14.04 -25.49
N ARG A 192 -15.53 -13.00 -24.70
CA ARG A 192 -16.41 -11.82 -24.63
C ARG A 192 -15.95 -10.71 -25.59
N PRO A 193 -16.85 -9.80 -26.01
CA PRO A 193 -16.49 -8.66 -26.84
C PRO A 193 -15.36 -7.82 -26.23
N GLY A 194 -14.36 -7.47 -27.04
CA GLY A 194 -13.19 -6.69 -26.62
C GLY A 194 -12.06 -7.51 -25.98
N SER A 195 -12.18 -8.83 -25.89
CA SER A 195 -11.10 -9.74 -25.44
C SER A 195 -9.84 -9.63 -26.29
N GLU A 196 -9.96 -9.31 -27.58
CA GLU A 196 -8.84 -9.12 -28.51
C GLU A 196 -7.90 -8.00 -28.09
N TYR A 197 -8.45 -6.87 -27.63
CA TYR A 197 -7.68 -5.68 -27.28
C TYR A 197 -6.66 -5.96 -26.17
N ILE A 198 -7.04 -6.81 -25.20
CA ILE A 198 -6.17 -7.22 -24.09
C ILE A 198 -4.88 -7.85 -24.61
N ASN A 199 -4.96 -8.64 -25.68
CA ASN A 199 -3.85 -9.49 -26.15
C ASN A 199 -2.77 -8.74 -26.92
N HIS A 200 -3.03 -7.51 -27.37
CA HIS A 200 -2.07 -6.69 -28.11
C HIS A 200 -0.75 -6.47 -27.34
N PRO A 201 0.36 -6.17 -28.02
CA PRO A 201 1.55 -5.65 -27.34
C PRO A 201 1.23 -4.36 -26.56
N PHE A 202 1.97 -4.10 -25.49
CA PHE A 202 1.98 -2.82 -24.81
C PHE A 202 2.57 -1.73 -25.70
N SER A 203 1.96 -0.55 -25.60
CA SER A 203 2.45 0.68 -26.21
C SER A 203 3.33 1.48 -25.26
N ILE A 204 4.18 2.34 -25.83
CA ILE A 204 4.96 3.31 -25.05
C ILE A 204 4.07 4.29 -24.28
N HIS A 205 2.86 4.54 -24.78
CA HIS A 205 1.87 5.39 -24.12
C HIS A 205 1.39 4.76 -22.81
N GLU A 206 1.05 3.47 -22.81
CA GLU A 206 0.69 2.73 -21.59
C GLU A 206 1.80 2.75 -20.55
N LEU A 207 3.05 2.55 -20.98
CA LEU A 207 4.22 2.62 -20.10
C LEU A 207 4.39 4.02 -19.49
N ASN A 208 4.32 5.07 -20.32
CA ASN A 208 4.43 6.45 -19.83
C ASN A 208 3.31 6.81 -18.85
N ASN A 209 2.08 6.38 -19.14
CA ASN A 209 0.94 6.57 -18.24
C ASN A 209 1.17 5.85 -16.90
N ALA A 210 1.66 4.60 -16.92
CA ALA A 210 2.01 3.86 -15.72
C ALA A 210 3.08 4.59 -14.88
N ILE A 211 4.12 5.13 -15.52
CA ILE A 211 5.20 5.90 -14.88
C ILE A 211 4.69 7.20 -14.25
N GLN A 212 3.83 7.95 -14.96
CA GLN A 212 3.32 9.26 -14.51
C GLN A 212 2.66 9.16 -13.13
N HIS A 213 1.85 8.12 -12.94
CA HIS A 213 1.06 7.90 -11.74
C HIS A 213 1.83 7.21 -10.60
N ILE A 214 3.14 7.01 -10.71
CA ILE A 214 3.96 6.54 -9.59
C ILE A 214 4.12 7.64 -8.55
N LYS A 215 4.06 7.29 -7.25
CA LYS A 215 4.41 8.18 -6.15
C LYS A 215 5.93 8.22 -5.99
N ALA A 216 6.56 9.35 -6.32
CA ALA A 216 8.02 9.46 -6.39
C ALA A 216 8.74 9.17 -5.06
N ASN A 217 8.10 9.54 -3.93
CA ASN A 217 8.65 9.37 -2.58
C ASN A 217 8.18 8.08 -1.90
N ALA A 218 7.64 7.11 -2.66
CA ALA A 218 7.29 5.81 -2.11
C ALA A 218 8.55 5.00 -1.78
N THR A 219 8.42 4.10 -0.81
CA THR A 219 9.49 3.20 -0.37
C THR A 219 9.86 2.22 -1.50
N SER A 220 11.15 1.94 -1.66
CA SER A 220 11.67 0.91 -2.56
C SER A 220 11.44 -0.50 -2.00
N SER A 221 11.51 -1.51 -2.86
CA SER A 221 11.53 -2.92 -2.44
C SER A 221 12.98 -3.35 -2.15
N TYR A 222 13.19 -4.66 -2.02
CA TYR A 222 14.46 -5.29 -1.67
C TYR A 222 15.54 -5.04 -2.74
N ASP A 223 15.11 -4.75 -3.97
CA ASP A 223 15.94 -4.37 -5.11
C ASP A 223 16.55 -2.96 -4.98
N ASN A 224 16.13 -2.17 -3.97
CA ASN A 224 16.55 -0.79 -3.73
C ASN A 224 16.33 0.15 -4.93
N ILE A 225 15.43 -0.20 -5.85
CA ILE A 225 15.08 0.66 -6.98
C ILE A 225 14.05 1.67 -6.50
N HIS A 226 14.49 2.93 -6.36
CA HIS A 226 13.61 3.98 -5.88
C HIS A 226 12.63 4.46 -6.98
N PRO A 227 11.34 4.67 -6.64
CA PRO A 227 10.33 5.18 -7.58
C PRO A 227 10.68 6.51 -8.26
N ILE A 228 11.50 7.35 -7.63
CA ILE A 228 12.01 8.58 -8.24
C ILE A 228 12.93 8.32 -9.43
N TRP A 229 13.67 7.20 -9.47
CA TRP A 229 14.50 6.82 -10.61
C TRP A 229 13.63 6.50 -11.83
N ILE A 230 12.49 5.84 -11.59
CA ILE A 230 11.51 5.48 -12.61
C ILE A 230 10.89 6.72 -13.27
N LYS A 231 10.65 7.79 -12.51
CA LYS A 231 10.20 9.07 -13.07
C LYS A 231 11.25 9.75 -13.95
N ASN A 232 12.52 9.34 -13.83
CA ASN A 232 13.66 9.96 -14.49
C ASN A 232 14.34 9.06 -15.53
N LEU A 233 13.70 7.96 -15.95
CA LEU A 233 14.22 7.09 -17.00
C LEU A 233 14.43 7.85 -18.32
N SER A 234 15.48 7.48 -19.04
CA SER A 234 15.75 7.99 -20.38
C SER A 234 14.79 7.37 -21.40
N PRO A 235 14.54 8.04 -22.55
CA PRO A 235 13.73 7.47 -23.63
C PRO A 235 14.25 6.12 -24.12
N LEU A 236 15.57 5.96 -24.22
CA LEU A 236 16.21 4.71 -24.65
C LEU A 236 15.89 3.55 -23.69
N TYR A 237 16.07 3.75 -22.37
CA TYR A 237 15.75 2.73 -21.39
C TYR A 237 14.25 2.38 -21.38
N LYS A 238 13.37 3.38 -21.56
CA LYS A 238 11.93 3.11 -21.66
C LYS A 238 11.58 2.21 -22.86
N GLN A 239 12.26 2.39 -23.99
CA GLN A 239 12.05 1.57 -25.17
C GLN A 239 12.50 0.13 -24.93
N GLU A 240 13.68 -0.08 -24.34
CA GLU A 240 14.16 -1.42 -24.01
C GLU A 240 13.30 -2.10 -22.94
N LEU A 241 12.86 -1.35 -21.94
CA LEU A 241 11.94 -1.84 -20.93
C LEU A 241 10.59 -2.25 -21.56
N LEU A 242 10.10 -1.49 -22.54
CA LEU A 242 8.88 -1.83 -23.29
C LEU A 242 9.05 -3.11 -24.09
N ASN A 243 10.18 -3.28 -24.79
CA ASN A 243 10.51 -4.52 -25.50
C ASN A 243 10.52 -5.70 -24.52
N CYS A 244 11.11 -5.51 -23.34
CA CYS A 244 11.13 -6.50 -22.27
C CYS A 244 9.72 -6.90 -21.81
N TYR A 245 8.87 -5.91 -21.53
CA TYR A 245 7.48 -6.17 -21.14
C TYR A 245 6.67 -6.84 -22.25
N ASN A 246 6.90 -6.49 -23.51
CA ASN A 246 6.23 -7.11 -24.65
C ASN A 246 6.66 -8.56 -24.86
N HIS A 247 7.92 -8.88 -24.64
CA HIS A 247 8.41 -10.26 -24.66
C HIS A 247 7.81 -11.09 -23.50
N ALA A 248 7.82 -10.54 -22.28
CA ALA A 248 7.19 -11.13 -21.11
C ALA A 248 5.67 -11.35 -21.31
N TRP A 249 5.00 -10.38 -21.94
CA TRP A 249 3.58 -10.49 -22.28
C TRP A 249 3.31 -11.55 -23.35
N ALA A 250 4.11 -11.59 -24.42
CA ALA A 250 3.98 -12.59 -25.49
C ALA A 250 4.08 -14.02 -24.97
N THR A 251 4.96 -14.25 -23.98
CA THR A 251 5.19 -15.54 -23.33
C THR A 251 4.30 -15.78 -22.11
N SER A 252 3.36 -14.87 -21.80
CA SER A 252 2.51 -14.93 -20.59
C SER A 252 3.29 -15.14 -19.29
N THR A 253 4.52 -14.61 -19.23
CA THR A 253 5.45 -14.83 -18.13
C THR A 253 5.61 -13.54 -17.33
N PHE A 254 5.33 -13.58 -16.04
CA PHE A 254 5.73 -12.52 -15.12
C PHE A 254 7.11 -12.86 -14.56
N PRO A 255 8.14 -12.01 -14.75
CA PRO A 255 9.52 -12.34 -14.34
C PRO A 255 9.70 -12.58 -12.84
N ASN A 256 10.53 -13.57 -12.49
CA ASN A 256 10.78 -14.02 -11.13
C ASN A 256 11.45 -12.98 -10.24
N ILE A 257 12.36 -12.16 -10.79
CA ILE A 257 12.96 -11.03 -10.06
C ILE A 257 11.91 -10.00 -9.62
N TRP A 258 10.75 -9.95 -10.27
CA TRP A 258 9.64 -9.07 -9.87
C TRP A 258 8.61 -9.74 -8.94
N LYS A 259 8.74 -11.05 -8.67
CA LYS A 259 7.84 -11.81 -7.78
C LYS A 259 8.24 -11.74 -6.30
N CYS A 260 9.47 -11.35 -5.99
CA CYS A 260 9.93 -11.18 -4.62
C CYS A 260 9.50 -9.82 -4.08
N SER A 261 8.88 -9.76 -2.89
CA SER A 261 8.40 -8.52 -2.27
C SER A 261 9.11 -8.23 -0.94
N SER A 262 9.27 -6.96 -0.57
CA SER A 262 9.66 -6.60 0.79
C SER A 262 8.44 -6.53 1.70
N LEU A 263 8.43 -7.34 2.76
CA LEU A 263 7.39 -7.32 3.78
C LEU A 263 7.82 -6.35 4.88
N ILE A 264 7.02 -5.31 5.11
CA ILE A 264 7.19 -4.37 6.22
C ILE A 264 6.06 -4.58 7.23
N PRO A 265 6.36 -4.99 8.48
CA PRO A 265 5.36 -5.08 9.54
C PRO A 265 4.90 -3.69 9.98
N ILE A 266 3.60 -3.40 9.88
CA ILE A 266 3.01 -2.14 10.34
C ILE A 266 2.08 -2.38 11.53
N LEU A 267 2.38 -1.74 12.65
CA LEU A 267 1.57 -1.86 13.87
C LEU A 267 0.12 -1.38 13.63
N LYS A 268 -0.85 -2.22 14.02
CA LYS A 268 -2.27 -1.85 14.07
C LYS A 268 -2.48 -0.76 15.11
N LYS A 269 -3.29 0.23 14.78
CA LYS A 269 -3.61 1.34 15.69
C LYS A 269 -4.17 0.80 17.01
N ASN A 270 -3.68 1.33 18.14
CA ASN A 270 -4.10 0.98 19.50
C ASN A 270 -3.90 -0.49 19.91
N LYS A 271 -3.05 -1.26 19.20
CA LYS A 271 -2.69 -2.62 19.60
C LYS A 271 -1.34 -2.66 20.34
N PRO A 272 -1.09 -3.67 21.20
CA PRO A 272 0.16 -3.79 21.94
C PRO A 272 1.39 -3.84 21.02
N LYS A 273 2.44 -3.07 21.33
CA LYS A 273 3.64 -2.98 20.48
C LYS A 273 4.54 -4.20 20.57
N HIS A 274 4.50 -4.90 21.71
CA HIS A 274 5.34 -6.05 22.01
C HIS A 274 4.80 -7.34 21.37
N ASP A 275 3.51 -7.38 21.04
CA ASP A 275 2.90 -8.55 20.44
C ASP A 275 3.08 -8.54 18.91
N PRO A 276 3.74 -9.54 18.31
CA PRO A 276 3.90 -9.59 16.85
C PRO A 276 2.59 -9.76 16.08
N GLN A 277 1.51 -10.31 16.67
CA GLN A 277 0.20 -10.43 16.02
C GLN A 277 -0.51 -9.08 15.83
N SER A 278 -0.04 -8.06 16.56
CA SER A 278 -0.50 -6.69 16.45
C SER A 278 0.00 -5.98 15.19
N TYR A 279 0.83 -6.61 14.36
CA TYR A 279 1.38 -6.04 13.12
C TYR A 279 0.69 -6.60 11.88
N ARG A 280 0.46 -5.75 10.88
CA ARG A 280 0.00 -6.13 9.54
C ARG A 280 1.20 -6.35 8.61
N PRO A 281 1.22 -7.41 7.79
CA PRO A 281 2.24 -7.59 6.78
C PRO A 281 1.92 -6.74 5.55
N ILE A 282 2.69 -5.68 5.28
CA ILE A 282 2.53 -4.91 4.02
C ILE A 282 3.61 -5.34 3.02
N MET A 283 3.21 -5.85 1.86
CA MET A 283 4.14 -6.22 0.79
C MET A 283 4.40 -5.04 -0.14
N ILE A 284 5.68 -4.74 -0.34
CA ILE A 284 6.17 -3.76 -1.30
C ILE A 284 6.76 -4.52 -2.49
N THR A 285 6.11 -4.42 -3.64
CA THR A 285 6.54 -5.06 -4.88
C THR A 285 7.65 -4.25 -5.58
N PRO A 286 8.57 -4.90 -6.31
CA PRO A 286 9.56 -4.26 -7.17
C PRO A 286 8.90 -3.27 -8.13
N VAL A 287 9.43 -2.06 -8.23
CA VAL A 287 8.75 -0.97 -8.96
C VAL A 287 8.68 -1.24 -10.47
N LEU A 288 9.67 -1.94 -11.03
CA LEU A 288 9.65 -2.38 -12.43
C LEU A 288 8.55 -3.43 -12.67
N GLY A 289 8.36 -4.39 -11.76
CA GLY A 289 7.22 -5.31 -11.83
C GLY A 289 5.88 -4.60 -11.71
N LYS A 290 5.80 -3.63 -10.81
CA LYS A 290 4.60 -2.82 -10.55
C LYS A 290 4.15 -1.99 -11.75
N LEU A 291 5.07 -1.55 -12.61
CA LEU A 291 4.72 -0.88 -13.87
C LEU A 291 3.99 -1.82 -14.83
N MET A 292 4.52 -3.03 -15.04
CA MET A 292 3.89 -4.04 -15.89
C MET A 292 2.51 -4.43 -15.36
N GLU A 293 2.44 -4.67 -14.06
CA GLU A 293 1.21 -4.96 -13.34
C GLU A 293 0.14 -3.88 -13.58
N LYS A 294 0.55 -2.61 -13.55
CA LYS A 294 -0.34 -1.48 -13.77
C LYS A 294 -0.87 -1.39 -15.20
N MET A 295 -0.05 -1.70 -16.21
CA MET A 295 -0.51 -1.74 -17.60
C MET A 295 -1.56 -2.84 -17.79
N ILE A 296 -1.33 -4.02 -17.21
CA ILE A 296 -2.32 -5.12 -17.20
C ILE A 296 -3.59 -4.72 -16.46
N TYR A 297 -3.46 -4.09 -15.29
CA TYR A 297 -4.60 -3.61 -14.51
C TYR A 297 -5.50 -2.70 -15.33
N HIS A 298 -4.95 -1.74 -16.09
CA HIS A 298 -5.77 -0.83 -16.89
C HIS A 298 -6.52 -1.56 -18.02
N ARG A 299 -5.89 -2.53 -18.69
CA ARG A 299 -6.55 -3.35 -19.72
C ARG A 299 -7.65 -4.23 -19.13
N LEU A 300 -7.35 -4.91 -18.03
CA LEU A 300 -8.32 -5.77 -17.34
C LEU A 300 -9.49 -4.95 -16.79
N LEU A 301 -9.23 -3.81 -16.15
CA LEU A 301 -10.28 -2.94 -15.64
C LEU A 301 -11.22 -2.47 -16.76
N TRP A 302 -10.68 -2.02 -17.90
CA TRP A 302 -11.51 -1.64 -19.05
C TRP A 302 -12.39 -2.80 -19.52
N PHE A 303 -11.84 -4.00 -19.64
CA PHE A 303 -12.61 -5.18 -20.09
C PHE A 303 -13.71 -5.56 -19.11
N VAL A 304 -13.40 -5.55 -17.82
CA VAL A 304 -14.32 -5.89 -16.73
C VAL A 304 -15.47 -4.89 -16.64
N GLU A 305 -15.17 -3.59 -16.70
CA GLU A 305 -16.19 -2.53 -16.67
C GLU A 305 -17.03 -2.53 -17.96
N LYS A 306 -16.41 -2.69 -19.14
CA LYS A 306 -17.12 -2.75 -20.43
C LYS A 306 -18.14 -3.89 -20.48
N ASN A 307 -17.83 -5.02 -19.85
CA ASN A 307 -18.68 -6.21 -19.85
C ASN A 307 -19.52 -6.34 -18.55
N ASN A 308 -19.52 -5.33 -17.67
CA ASN A 308 -20.24 -5.33 -16.38
C ASN A 308 -19.98 -6.61 -15.54
N LEU A 309 -18.72 -7.05 -15.45
CA LEU A 309 -18.38 -8.32 -14.78
C LEU A 309 -18.27 -8.20 -13.24
N ILE A 310 -18.19 -6.98 -12.70
CA ILE A 310 -18.23 -6.75 -11.25
C ILE A 310 -19.67 -6.40 -10.86
N PRO A 311 -20.27 -7.09 -9.88
CA PRO A 311 -21.59 -6.74 -9.35
C PRO A 311 -21.67 -5.27 -8.93
N HIS A 312 -22.80 -4.61 -9.22
CA HIS A 312 -23.01 -3.22 -8.83
C HIS A 312 -22.99 -3.00 -7.31
N THR A 313 -23.24 -4.06 -6.54
CA THR A 313 -23.17 -4.04 -5.08
C THR A 313 -21.75 -4.06 -4.53
N GLN A 314 -20.74 -4.40 -5.34
CA GLN A 314 -19.32 -4.31 -4.97
C GLN A 314 -18.76 -2.94 -5.33
N THR A 315 -18.51 -2.14 -4.28
CA THR A 315 -18.08 -0.74 -4.38
C THR A 315 -16.63 -0.53 -3.93
N GLY A 316 -16.01 -1.52 -3.28
CA GLY A 316 -14.65 -1.43 -2.78
C GLY A 316 -13.61 -1.36 -3.89
N PHE A 317 -12.62 -0.48 -3.72
CA PHE A 317 -11.49 -0.29 -4.65
C PHE A 317 -11.88 -0.03 -6.13
N ARG A 318 -13.13 0.35 -6.39
CA ARG A 318 -13.66 0.66 -7.73
C ARG A 318 -13.56 2.16 -8.00
N LYS A 319 -13.23 2.52 -9.24
CA LYS A 319 -13.12 3.93 -9.63
C LYS A 319 -14.50 4.58 -9.56
N HIS A 320 -14.58 5.81 -9.05
CA HIS A 320 -15.84 6.55 -8.86
C HIS A 320 -16.78 5.99 -7.79
N HIS A 321 -16.30 5.10 -6.94
CA HIS A 321 -16.98 4.65 -5.72
C HIS A 321 -16.15 4.98 -4.48
N SER A 322 -16.82 5.11 -3.35
CA SER A 322 -16.24 5.41 -2.05
C SER A 322 -16.99 4.70 -0.93
N SER A 323 -16.38 4.61 0.25
CA SER A 323 -17.06 4.11 1.45
C SER A 323 -18.27 4.96 1.83
N THR A 324 -18.31 6.23 1.42
CA THR A 324 -19.45 7.12 1.64
C THR A 324 -20.64 6.70 0.78
N ASP A 325 -20.42 6.28 -0.46
CA ASP A 325 -21.50 5.80 -1.33
C ASP A 325 -22.15 4.54 -0.74
N ALA A 326 -21.32 3.61 -0.26
CA ALA A 326 -21.76 2.42 0.46
C ALA A 326 -22.60 2.79 1.70
N PHE A 327 -22.13 3.73 2.51
CA PHE A 327 -22.85 4.22 3.68
C PHE A 327 -24.20 4.86 3.34
N ILE A 328 -24.27 5.65 2.26
CA ILE A 328 -25.50 6.30 1.78
C ILE A 328 -26.52 5.25 1.34
N VAL A 329 -26.11 4.22 0.59
CA VAL A 329 -26.99 3.14 0.14
C VAL A 329 -27.67 2.45 1.33
N LEU A 330 -26.89 2.05 2.34
CA LEU A 330 -27.43 1.40 3.53
C LEU A 330 -28.35 2.34 4.34
N THR A 331 -27.94 3.60 4.50
CA THR A 331 -28.74 4.60 5.24
C THR A 331 -30.08 4.88 4.55
N ASN A 332 -30.09 4.93 3.22
CA ASN A 332 -31.33 5.09 2.45
C ASN A 332 -32.24 3.87 2.59
N ALA A 333 -31.69 2.65 2.56
CA ALA A 333 -32.48 1.43 2.80
C ALA A 333 -33.14 1.45 4.19
N ILE A 334 -32.41 1.90 5.22
CA ILE A 334 -32.93 2.07 6.58
C ILE A 334 -34.08 3.09 6.59
N ASN A 335 -33.85 4.28 6.03
CA ASN A 335 -34.87 5.34 6.01
C ASN A 335 -36.12 4.94 5.21
N GLU A 336 -35.94 4.24 4.09
CA GLU A 336 -37.05 3.75 3.28
C GLU A 336 -37.88 2.72 4.08
N SER A 337 -37.23 1.77 4.75
CA SER A 337 -37.91 0.81 5.62
C SER A 337 -38.70 1.50 6.73
N LEU A 338 -38.07 2.45 7.42
CA LEU A 338 -38.72 3.21 8.50
C LEU A 338 -39.92 4.01 8.01
N SER A 339 -39.84 4.64 6.82
CA SER A 339 -40.96 5.41 6.26
C SER A 339 -42.17 4.54 5.90
N LYS A 340 -41.95 3.24 5.67
CA LYS A 340 -43.02 2.24 5.43
C LYS A 340 -43.50 1.57 6.72
N ASN A 341 -43.07 2.04 7.90
CA ASN A 341 -43.29 1.37 9.20
C ASN A 341 -42.77 -0.08 9.24
N ASN A 342 -41.74 -0.39 8.45
CA ASN A 342 -41.09 -1.69 8.44
C ASN A 342 -39.81 -1.69 9.27
N VAL A 343 -39.49 -2.85 9.82
CA VAL A 343 -38.21 -3.17 10.44
C VAL A 343 -37.19 -3.54 9.36
N LEU A 344 -35.96 -3.05 9.51
CA LEU A 344 -34.81 -3.50 8.73
C LEU A 344 -33.80 -4.14 9.67
N THR A 345 -33.43 -5.38 9.38
CA THR A 345 -32.37 -6.11 10.09
C THR A 345 -31.19 -6.27 9.14
N ALA A 346 -29.96 -6.03 9.61
CA ALA A 346 -28.74 -6.11 8.80
C ALA A 346 -27.69 -7.01 9.47
N ALA A 347 -27.07 -7.88 8.67
CA ALA A 347 -25.97 -8.74 9.07
C ALA A 347 -24.66 -8.22 8.46
N PHE A 348 -23.65 -8.02 9.30
CA PHE A 348 -22.32 -7.57 8.91
C PHE A 348 -21.36 -8.77 8.96
N LEU A 349 -20.80 -9.13 7.81
CA LEU A 349 -19.93 -10.28 7.61
C LEU A 349 -18.50 -9.79 7.35
N ASP A 350 -17.54 -10.37 8.08
CA ASP A 350 -16.10 -10.09 7.95
C ASP A 350 -15.37 -11.37 7.54
N PHE A 351 -14.71 -11.35 6.38
CA PHE A 351 -13.96 -12.51 5.90
C PHE A 351 -12.59 -12.61 6.57
N GLU A 352 -12.38 -13.66 7.35
CA GLU A 352 -11.09 -13.88 7.98
C GLU A 352 -9.98 -14.06 6.93
N GLY A 353 -9.05 -13.10 6.88
CA GLY A 353 -7.87 -13.19 6.02
C GLY A 353 -8.22 -13.29 4.53
N ALA A 354 -9.25 -12.56 4.08
CA ALA A 354 -9.83 -12.65 2.73
C ALA A 354 -8.79 -12.78 1.60
N TYR A 355 -7.86 -11.83 1.49
CA TYR A 355 -6.81 -11.85 0.46
C TYR A 355 -5.81 -13.01 0.64
N ASP A 356 -5.49 -13.39 1.88
CA ASP A 356 -4.51 -14.43 2.18
C ASP A 356 -5.06 -15.84 1.89
N ASN A 357 -6.39 -15.97 1.82
CA ASN A 357 -7.11 -17.24 1.65
C ASN A 357 -7.64 -17.48 0.23
N VAL A 358 -7.40 -16.58 -0.72
CA VAL A 358 -7.74 -16.82 -2.13
C VAL A 358 -6.96 -18.02 -2.68
N ASP A 359 -7.70 -19.05 -3.10
CA ASP A 359 -7.14 -20.21 -3.79
C ASP A 359 -6.82 -19.87 -5.25
N HIS A 360 -5.60 -20.20 -5.67
CA HIS A 360 -5.11 -19.87 -7.02
C HIS A 360 -5.83 -20.67 -8.10
N GLN A 361 -6.13 -21.95 -7.87
CA GLN A 361 -6.79 -22.79 -8.86
C GLN A 361 -8.24 -22.35 -9.08
N ILE A 362 -8.98 -22.11 -7.99
CA ILE A 362 -10.36 -21.61 -8.05
C ILE A 362 -10.39 -20.24 -8.76
N LEU A 363 -9.46 -19.34 -8.43
CA LEU A 363 -9.35 -18.04 -9.10
C LEU A 363 -9.17 -18.21 -10.63
N LEU A 364 -8.26 -19.07 -11.07
CA LEU A 364 -7.98 -19.28 -12.49
C LEU A 364 -9.18 -19.89 -13.25
N VAL A 365 -9.91 -20.81 -12.62
CA VAL A 365 -11.16 -21.37 -13.17
C VAL A 365 -12.21 -20.26 -13.32
N LYS A 366 -12.43 -19.46 -12.27
CA LYS A 366 -13.39 -18.34 -12.31
C LYS A 366 -13.04 -17.31 -13.38
N LEU A 367 -11.77 -16.93 -13.52
CA LEU A 367 -11.32 -16.01 -14.57
C LEU A 367 -11.58 -16.58 -15.98
N THR A 368 -11.42 -17.90 -16.16
CA THR A 368 -11.72 -18.54 -17.45
C THR A 368 -13.22 -18.55 -17.74
N ASN A 369 -14.06 -18.86 -16.75
CA ASN A 369 -15.53 -18.83 -16.86
C ASN A 369 -16.08 -17.41 -17.10
N LEU A 370 -15.39 -16.39 -16.60
CA LEU A 370 -15.66 -14.98 -16.91
C LEU A 370 -15.36 -14.62 -18.38
N GLY A 371 -14.74 -15.50 -19.16
CA GLY A 371 -14.40 -15.27 -20.56
C GLY A 371 -13.17 -14.39 -20.76
N LEU A 372 -12.25 -14.34 -19.77
CA LEU A 372 -10.98 -13.64 -19.94
C LEU A 372 -10.08 -14.40 -20.93
N PRO A 373 -9.30 -13.69 -21.77
CA PRO A 373 -8.41 -14.33 -22.74
C PRO A 373 -7.43 -15.32 -22.07
N PRO A 374 -7.18 -16.51 -22.66
CA PRO A 374 -6.27 -17.50 -22.09
C PRO A 374 -4.85 -16.98 -21.83
N LYS A 375 -4.36 -16.07 -22.68
CA LYS A 375 -3.07 -15.38 -22.51
C LYS A 375 -3.03 -14.55 -21.23
N LEU A 376 -4.09 -13.78 -20.94
CA LEU A 376 -4.18 -13.00 -19.71
C LEU A 376 -4.31 -13.90 -18.49
N VAL A 377 -5.13 -14.95 -18.55
CA VAL A 377 -5.26 -15.93 -17.45
C VAL A 377 -3.91 -16.61 -17.17
N SER A 378 -3.17 -17.00 -18.21
CA SER A 378 -1.83 -17.58 -18.09
C SER A 378 -0.83 -16.60 -17.48
N PHE A 379 -0.91 -15.31 -17.85
CA PHE A 379 -0.09 -14.27 -17.24
C PHE A 379 -0.44 -14.06 -15.76
N ILE A 380 -1.73 -14.05 -15.39
CA ILE A 380 -2.19 -13.94 -14.00
C ILE A 380 -1.70 -15.13 -13.19
N LYS A 381 -1.77 -16.36 -13.73
CA LYS A 381 -1.18 -17.56 -13.15
C LYS A 381 0.31 -17.35 -12.85
N SER A 382 1.08 -16.91 -13.85
CA SER A 382 2.51 -16.62 -13.67
C SER A 382 2.77 -15.54 -12.62
N PHE A 383 1.88 -14.54 -12.50
CA PHE A 383 1.99 -13.45 -11.53
C PHE A 383 1.72 -13.89 -10.07
N ILE A 384 0.76 -14.79 -9.84
CA ILE A 384 0.37 -15.25 -8.49
C ILE A 384 1.21 -16.43 -7.97
N GLU A 385 1.72 -17.28 -8.88
CA GLU A 385 2.53 -18.46 -8.52
C GLU A 385 4.00 -18.13 -8.25
N ASN A 386 4.66 -18.98 -7.45
CA ASN A 386 6.10 -18.91 -7.14
C ASN A 386 6.55 -17.56 -6.57
N ARG A 387 5.66 -16.94 -5.77
CA ARG A 387 5.94 -15.68 -5.10
C ARG A 387 6.75 -15.90 -3.83
N SER A 388 7.44 -14.84 -3.43
CA SER A 388 8.27 -14.86 -2.24
C SER A 388 8.32 -13.48 -1.60
N PHE A 389 8.72 -13.44 -0.34
CA PHE A 389 8.97 -12.20 0.37
C PHE A 389 10.22 -12.27 1.24
N ILE A 390 10.73 -11.08 1.55
CA ILE A 390 11.80 -10.85 2.52
C ILE A 390 11.26 -9.86 3.55
N VAL A 391 11.32 -10.20 4.84
CA VAL A 391 10.90 -9.28 5.90
C VAL A 391 12.00 -8.28 6.17
N CYS A 392 11.67 -6.99 6.14
CA CYS A 392 12.60 -5.90 6.42
C CYS A 392 12.25 -5.24 7.76
N VAL A 393 13.16 -5.30 8.73
CA VAL A 393 13.06 -4.63 10.04
C VAL A 393 14.30 -3.78 10.24
N GLY A 394 14.12 -2.46 10.35
CA GLY A 394 15.24 -1.52 10.48
C GLY A 394 16.22 -1.65 9.32
N SER A 395 17.47 -2.02 9.61
CA SER A 395 18.49 -2.31 8.59
C SER A 395 18.71 -3.79 8.29
N ALA A 396 17.97 -4.69 8.96
CA ALA A 396 18.08 -6.13 8.78
C ALA A 396 16.98 -6.68 7.88
N SER A 397 17.31 -7.80 7.24
CA SER A 397 16.40 -8.55 6.36
C SER A 397 16.39 -10.02 6.74
N SER A 398 15.22 -10.67 6.67
CA SER A 398 15.10 -12.12 6.80
C SER A 398 15.63 -12.85 5.56
N PRO A 399 15.83 -14.17 5.64
CA PRO A 399 15.91 -15.00 4.44
C PRO A 399 14.64 -14.88 3.59
N LYS A 400 14.81 -15.14 2.29
CA LYS A 400 13.70 -15.21 1.32
C LYS A 400 12.78 -16.38 1.68
N THR A 401 11.48 -16.10 1.75
CA THR A 401 10.43 -17.07 2.12
C THR A 401 9.38 -17.16 1.03
N SER A 402 8.95 -18.38 0.68
CA SER A 402 7.96 -18.62 -0.37
C SER A 402 6.53 -18.41 0.11
N ILE A 403 5.64 -18.03 -0.82
CA ILE A 403 4.19 -17.86 -0.63
C ILE A 403 3.49 -18.89 -1.52
N THR A 404 2.51 -19.63 -0.99
CA THR A 404 1.80 -20.67 -1.75
C THR A 404 0.31 -20.43 -1.91
N LYS A 405 -0.28 -19.46 -1.20
CA LYS A 405 -1.69 -19.10 -1.36
C LYS A 405 -1.92 -17.60 -1.21
N GLY A 406 -3.11 -17.16 -1.60
CA GLY A 406 -3.56 -15.78 -1.45
C GLY A 406 -3.04 -14.84 -2.53
N LEU A 407 -3.59 -13.63 -2.54
CA LEU A 407 -3.19 -12.54 -3.41
C LEU A 407 -2.17 -11.63 -2.70
N PRO A 408 -1.15 -11.13 -3.40
CA PRO A 408 -0.13 -10.28 -2.77
C PRO A 408 -0.71 -8.96 -2.25
N GLN A 409 -0.69 -8.76 -0.93
CA GLN A 409 -1.20 -7.54 -0.29
C GLN A 409 -0.37 -6.31 -0.66
N GLY A 410 -0.96 -5.33 -1.37
CA GLY A 410 -0.26 -4.12 -1.83
C GLY A 410 0.18 -4.15 -3.30
N ALA A 411 -0.07 -5.26 -4.01
CA ALA A 411 0.04 -5.31 -5.46
C ALA A 411 -1.17 -4.62 -6.12
N VAL A 412 -0.97 -4.08 -7.33
CA VAL A 412 -1.95 -3.30 -8.08
C VAL A 412 -3.13 -4.15 -8.57
N LEU A 413 -2.88 -5.39 -9.01
CA LEU A 413 -3.90 -6.30 -9.54
C LEU A 413 -4.74 -6.96 -8.44
N SER A 414 -4.20 -7.14 -7.24
CA SER A 414 -4.83 -7.94 -6.18
C SER A 414 -6.25 -7.52 -5.86
N CYS A 415 -6.56 -6.22 -5.79
CA CYS A 415 -7.90 -5.75 -5.46
C CYS A 415 -8.93 -6.09 -6.55
N LEU A 416 -8.53 -5.97 -7.82
CA LEU A 416 -9.39 -6.31 -8.96
C LEU A 416 -9.57 -7.82 -9.07
N LEU A 417 -8.50 -8.60 -8.89
CA LEU A 417 -8.58 -10.06 -8.87
C LEU A 417 -9.46 -10.57 -7.73
N PHE A 418 -9.41 -9.94 -6.56
CA PHE A 418 -10.29 -10.27 -5.44
C PHE A 418 -11.75 -9.96 -5.77
N SER A 419 -12.05 -8.81 -6.39
CA SER A 419 -13.41 -8.48 -6.82
C SER A 419 -13.94 -9.50 -7.85
N LEU A 420 -13.08 -9.94 -8.77
CA LEU A 420 -13.41 -10.98 -9.74
C LEU A 420 -13.46 -12.39 -9.13
N PHE A 421 -12.86 -12.61 -7.96
CA PHE A 421 -12.97 -13.88 -7.24
C PHE A 421 -14.35 -14.03 -6.59
N LEU A 422 -14.96 -12.92 -6.18
CA LEU A 422 -16.26 -12.84 -5.52
C LEU A 422 -17.44 -12.65 -6.49
N TRP A 423 -17.19 -12.61 -7.81
CA TRP A 423 -18.18 -12.18 -8.81
C TRP A 423 -19.43 -13.06 -8.91
N ASP A 424 -19.28 -14.34 -8.61
CA ASP A 424 -20.30 -15.40 -8.73
C ASP A 424 -20.91 -15.78 -7.36
N MET A 425 -20.65 -14.98 -6.31
CA MET A 425 -21.34 -15.18 -5.04
C MET A 425 -22.83 -14.92 -5.22
N ASN A 426 -23.65 -15.93 -4.93
CA ASN A 426 -25.10 -15.86 -5.02
C ASN A 426 -25.68 -15.10 -3.82
N LEU A 427 -25.53 -13.79 -3.81
CA LEU A 427 -26.01 -12.94 -2.73
C LEU A 427 -27.45 -12.46 -2.98
N PRO A 428 -28.25 -12.26 -1.91
CA PRO A 428 -29.59 -11.68 -2.05
C PRO A 428 -29.49 -10.27 -2.63
N HIS A 429 -30.52 -9.80 -3.35
CA HIS A 429 -30.52 -8.46 -3.97
C HIS A 429 -30.26 -7.31 -2.98
N THR A 430 -30.56 -7.51 -1.71
CA THR A 430 -30.29 -6.59 -0.60
C THR A 430 -28.91 -6.86 0.01
N ASN A 431 -27.87 -6.62 -0.78
CA ASN A 431 -26.48 -6.71 -0.34
C ASN A 431 -25.65 -5.50 -0.74
N LEU A 432 -24.57 -5.29 0.01
CA LEU A 432 -23.57 -4.29 -0.28
C LEU A 432 -22.20 -4.80 0.14
N GLN A 433 -21.23 -4.69 -0.75
CA GLN A 433 -19.85 -5.07 -0.50
C GLN A 433 -18.92 -3.88 -0.63
N TYR A 434 -17.97 -3.80 0.28
CA TYR A 434 -16.82 -2.91 0.19
C TYR A 434 -15.55 -3.73 0.41
N ALA A 435 -14.98 -4.21 -0.69
CA ALA A 435 -13.88 -5.17 -0.68
C ALA A 435 -14.30 -6.47 0.01
N ASP A 436 -13.69 -6.80 1.15
CA ASP A 436 -13.98 -7.96 1.99
C ASP A 436 -15.12 -7.72 2.99
N ASP A 437 -15.49 -6.47 3.29
CA ASP A 437 -16.63 -6.17 4.14
C ASP A 437 -17.95 -6.41 3.37
N LEU A 438 -18.81 -7.31 3.87
CA LEU A 438 -20.11 -7.62 3.28
C LEU A 438 -21.23 -7.30 4.26
N VAL A 439 -22.26 -6.61 3.77
CA VAL A 439 -23.49 -6.34 4.51
C VAL A 439 -24.68 -6.88 3.74
N LEU A 440 -25.54 -7.60 4.45
CA LEU A 440 -26.80 -8.14 3.97
C LEU A 440 -27.93 -7.55 4.79
N TRP A 441 -29.08 -7.27 4.20
CA TRP A 441 -30.23 -6.81 4.98
C TRP A 441 -31.56 -7.37 4.46
N ALA A 442 -32.55 -7.38 5.34
CA ALA A 442 -33.92 -7.76 5.04
C ALA A 442 -34.87 -6.72 5.63
N THR A 443 -36.00 -6.48 4.97
CA THR A 443 -37.05 -5.55 5.40
C THR A 443 -38.39 -6.26 5.54
N GLY A 444 -39.12 -6.00 6.62
CA GLY A 444 -40.41 -6.64 6.88
C GLY A 444 -41.19 -5.95 7.99
N ASN A 445 -42.45 -6.32 8.17
CA ASN A 445 -43.34 -5.64 9.12
C ASN A 445 -42.99 -5.94 10.59
N THR A 446 -42.31 -7.06 10.86
CA THR A 446 -41.86 -7.45 12.19
C THR A 446 -40.41 -7.92 12.18
N PHE A 447 -39.79 -7.95 13.35
CA PHE A 447 -38.43 -8.44 13.52
C PHE A 447 -38.33 -9.93 13.14
N GLU A 448 -39.28 -10.78 13.55
CA GLU A 448 -39.24 -12.22 13.28
C GLU A 448 -39.20 -12.53 11.78
N ILE A 449 -39.96 -11.80 10.97
CA ILE A 449 -39.96 -11.94 9.51
C ILE A 449 -38.58 -11.63 8.94
N THR A 450 -37.96 -10.55 9.41
CA THR A 450 -36.63 -10.15 8.91
C THR A 450 -35.53 -11.09 9.39
N ASP A 451 -35.65 -11.67 10.58
CA ASP A 451 -34.65 -12.57 11.18
C ASP A 451 -34.66 -13.95 10.51
N CYS A 452 -35.83 -14.48 10.15
CA CYS A 452 -35.93 -15.71 9.35
C CYS A 452 -35.23 -15.59 7.98
N CYS A 453 -35.30 -14.42 7.33
CA CYS A 453 -34.58 -14.16 6.09
C CYS A 453 -33.05 -14.09 6.27
N HIS A 454 -32.55 -13.80 7.48
CA HIS A 454 -31.11 -13.82 7.79
C HIS A 454 -30.60 -15.24 8.03
N ILE A 455 -31.36 -16.08 8.73
CA ILE A 455 -31.00 -17.48 9.00
C ILE A 455 -30.86 -18.27 7.70
N GLN A 456 -31.78 -18.10 6.75
CA GLN A 456 -31.69 -18.74 5.43
C GLN A 456 -30.43 -18.36 4.65
N VAL A 457 -30.01 -17.09 4.70
CA VAL A 457 -28.78 -16.67 4.00
C VAL A 457 -27.52 -17.17 4.71
N TYR A 458 -27.56 -17.40 6.01
CA TYR A 458 -26.47 -18.05 6.74
C TYR A 458 -26.38 -19.54 6.41
N ASP A 459 -27.50 -20.25 6.38
CA ASP A 459 -27.59 -21.69 6.09
C ASP A 459 -27.31 -22.04 4.60
N ASP A 460 -27.61 -21.12 3.67
CA ASP A 460 -27.31 -21.31 2.24
C ASP A 460 -25.83 -21.01 1.89
N PHE A 461 -25.08 -20.33 2.77
CA PHE A 461 -23.69 -19.90 2.51
C PHE A 461 -22.61 -20.70 3.23
N PHE A 462 -22.92 -21.26 4.41
CA PHE A 462 -21.98 -22.01 5.25
C PHE A 462 -22.38 -23.49 5.32
#